data_AF-A0A1Y6KCU8-F1
#
_entry.id   AF-A0A1Y6KCU8-F1
#
_cell.length_a   1.000
_cell.length_b   1.000
_cell.length_c   1.000
_cell.angle_alpha   90.00
_cell.angle_beta   90.00
_cell.angle_gamma   90.00
#
_symmetry.space_group_name_H-M   'P 1'
#
loop_
_entity.id
_entity.type
_entity.pdbx_description
1 polymer ?
#
loop_
_entity_poly.entity_id
_entity_poly.type
_entity_poly.pdbx_seq_one_letter_code
_entity_poly.pdbx_strand_id
1 'polypeptide(L)' 'MSRYVIHFMKDVLGENGRQCEICQSTLEVEAESEGEAAEIAKQEFCKTQNLRDWSLHADRMQVKAADFPS' A
#
# COMPACT_ATOMS: atom_id res chain seq x y z
N MET A 1 -13.42 -11.14 -10.25
CA MET A 1 -12.44 -10.56 -9.31
C MET A 1 -11.34 -9.91 -10.11
N SER A 2 -11.06 -8.65 -9.81
CA SER A 2 -10.01 -7.89 -10.46
C SER A 2 -8.78 -7.92 -9.56
N ARG A 3 -7.59 -7.92 -10.18
CA ARG A 3 -6.34 -7.79 -9.43
C ARG A 3 -6.08 -6.33 -9.14
N TYR A 4 -5.72 -6.05 -7.91
CA TYR A 4 -5.33 -4.73 -7.46
C TYR A 4 -3.93 -4.81 -6.87
N VAL A 5 -3.09 -3.85 -7.24
CA VAL A 5 -1.75 -3.65 -6.69
C VAL A 5 -1.83 -2.45 -5.76
N ILE A 6 -1.51 -2.67 -4.49
CA ILE A 6 -1.54 -1.68 -3.43
C ILE A 6 -0.11 -1.33 -3.06
N HIS A 7 0.21 -0.04 -3.15
CA HIS A 7 1.49 0.50 -2.71
C HIS A 7 1.30 1.28 -1.41
N PHE A 8 2.04 0.88 -0.38
CA PHE A 8 2.14 1.60 0.87
C PHE A 8 3.32 2.56 0.77
N MET A 9 3.02 3.86 0.71
CA MET A 9 4.00 4.92 0.57
C MET A 9 4.28 5.56 1.93
N LYS A 10 5.53 5.93 2.16
CA LYS A 10 5.95 6.62 3.37
C LYS A 10 6.84 7.79 2.99
N ASP A 11 6.59 8.92 3.62
CA ASP A 11 7.44 10.09 3.49
C ASP A 11 8.62 9.95 4.47
N VAL A 12 9.83 9.91 3.93
CA VAL A 12 11.06 9.89 4.73
C VAL A 12 11.84 11.17 4.51
N LEU A 13 12.34 11.74 5.61
CA LEU A 13 13.27 12.86 5.53
C LEU A 13 14.66 12.30 5.22
N GLY A 14 15.13 12.53 4.00
CA GLY A 14 16.49 12.19 3.60
C GLY A 14 17.52 13.02 4.38
N GLU A 15 18.76 12.54 4.39
CA GLU A 15 19.88 13.10 5.16
C GLU A 15 20.19 14.56 4.78
N ASN A 16 19.83 14.98 3.57
CA ASN A 16 19.97 16.35 3.06
C ASN A 16 18.77 17.26 3.43
N GLY A 17 17.87 16.82 4.30
CA GLY A 17 16.64 17.54 4.68
C GLY A 17 15.56 17.56 3.60
N ARG A 18 15.71 16.77 2.52
CA ARG A 18 14.68 16.63 1.48
C ARG A 18 13.70 15.53 1.86
N GLN A 19 12.40 15.81 1.78
CA GLN A 19 11.38 14.78 1.86
C GLN A 19 11.40 13.95 0.57
N CYS A 20 11.45 12.64 0.73
CA CYS A 20 11.34 11.68 -0.35
C CYS A 20 10.22 10.69 -0.01
N GLU A 21 9.30 10.49 -0.94
CA GLU A 21 8.29 9.44 -0.83
C GLU A 21 8.94 8.10 -1.23
N ILE A 22 8.88 7.11 -0.36
CA ILE A 22 9.36 5.75 -0.63
C ILE A 22 8.22 4.76 -0.59
N CYS A 23 8.26 3.74 -1.44
CA CYS A 23 7.37 2.60 -1.32
C CYS A 23 7.90 1.66 -0.23
N GLN A 24 7.21 1.61 0.91
CA GLN A 24 7.53 0.71 2.02
C GLN A 24 7.21 -0.75 1.67
N SER A 25 6.06 -0.98 1.03
CA SER A 25 5.60 -2.31 0.69
C SER A 25 4.63 -2.26 -0.48
N THR A 26 4.64 -3.33 -1.25
CA THR A 26 3.67 -3.57 -2.33
C THR A 26 2.91 -4.85 -2.01
N LEU A 27 1.59 -4.83 -2.17
CA LEU A 27 0.71 -5.96 -1.94
C LEU A 27 -0.20 -6.14 -3.15
N GLU A 28 -0.30 -7.36 -3.63
CA GLU A 28 -1.22 -7.73 -4.71
C GLU A 28 -2.39 -8.49 -4.10
N VAL A 29 -3.61 -8.02 -4.34
CA VAL A 29 -4.84 -8.64 -3.83
C VAL A 29 -5.85 -8.78 -4.95
N GLU A 30 -6.66 -9.83 -4.86
CA GLU A 30 -7.81 -10.04 -5.73
C GLU A 30 -9.06 -9.59 -4.97
N ALA A 31 -9.81 -8.64 -5.53
CA ALA A 31 -11.00 -8.10 -4.91
C ALA A 31 -12.07 -7.78 -5.96
N GLU A 32 -13.30 -7.56 -5.50
CA GLU A 32 -14.42 -7.15 -6.36
C GLU A 32 -14.46 -5.63 -6.59
N SER A 33 -13.74 -4.85 -5.78
CA SER A 33 -13.68 -3.38 -5.85
C SER A 33 -12.41 -2.83 -5.21
N GLU A 34 -12.01 -1.61 -5.57
CA GLU A 34 -10.86 -0.92 -4.99
C GLU A 34 -10.98 -0.73 -3.47
N GLY A 35 -12.20 -0.48 -2.97
CA GLY A 35 -12.45 -0.36 -1.53
C GLY A 35 -12.22 -1.67 -0.78
N GLU A 36 -12.66 -2.79 -1.34
CA GLU A 36 -12.42 -4.12 -0.77
C GLU A 36 -10.93 -4.48 -0.82
N ALA A 37 -10.27 -4.20 -1.95
CA ALA A 37 -8.83 -4.37 -2.10
C ALA A 37 -8.04 -3.57 -1.04
N ALA A 38 -8.46 -2.35 -0.75
CA ALA A 38 -7.85 -1.52 0.29
C ALA A 38 -7.99 -2.15 1.68
N GLU A 39 -9.18 -2.64 2.04
CA GLU A 39 -9.42 -3.25 3.35
C GLU A 39 -8.61 -4.55 3.53
N ILE A 40 -8.56 -5.40 2.51
CA ILE A 40 -7.73 -6.62 2.51
C ILE A 40 -6.25 -6.24 2.66
N ALA A 41 -5.78 -5.27 1.87
CA ALA A 41 -4.39 -4.83 1.92
C ALA A 41 -4.00 -4.25 3.28
N LYS A 42 -4.88 -3.48 3.94
CA LYS A 42 -4.66 -2.98 5.31
C LYS A 42 -4.45 -4.12 6.30
N GLN A 43 -5.31 -5.13 6.26
CA GLN A 43 -5.23 -6.26 7.19
C GLN A 43 -3.94 -7.07 6.98
N GLU A 44 -3.61 -7.37 5.72
CA GLU A 44 -2.41 -8.14 5.38
C GLU A 44 -1.13 -7.36 5.67
N PHE A 45 -1.11 -6.04 5.43
CA PHE A 45 0.01 -5.18 5.79
C PHE A 45 0.24 -5.14 7.30
N CYS A 46 -0.82 -4.92 8.09
CA CYS A 46 -0.76 -4.96 9.55
C CYS A 46 -0.26 -6.30 10.05
N LYS A 47 -0.73 -7.41 9.50
CA LYS A 47 -0.31 -8.76 9.89
C LYS A 47 1.15 -9.03 9.55
N THR A 48 1.59 -8.65 8.36
CA THR A 48 2.97 -8.85 7.87
C THR A 48 3.98 -8.03 8.65
N GLN A 49 3.64 -6.77 8.95
CA GLN A 49 4.50 -5.85 9.69
C GLN A 49 4.31 -5.95 11.22
N ASN A 50 3.40 -6.82 11.69
CA ASN A 50 2.99 -6.97 13.09
C ASN A 50 2.57 -5.63 13.74
N LEU A 51 1.74 -4.87 13.01
CA LEU A 51 1.25 -3.56 13.40
C LEU A 51 -0.22 -3.62 13.79
N ARG A 52 -0.63 -2.71 14.68
CA ARG A 52 -2.04 -2.49 15.01
C ARG A 52 -2.76 -1.67 13.95
N ASP A 53 -2.03 -0.75 13.33
CA ASP A 53 -2.56 0.13 12.30
C ASP A 53 -1.49 0.37 11.22
N TRP A 54 -1.91 0.33 9.96
CA TRP A 54 -1.02 0.48 8.81
C TRP A 54 -0.46 1.90 8.70
N SER A 55 -1.21 2.90 9.19
CA SER A 55 -0.82 4.32 9.19
C SER A 55 0.40 4.61 10.08
N LEU A 56 0.78 3.67 10.96
CA LEU A 56 2.00 3.80 11.77
C LEU A 56 3.27 3.65 10.93
N HIS A 57 3.21 2.93 9.81
CA HIS A 57 4.36 2.63 8.97
C HIS A 57 4.28 3.23 7.57
N ALA A 58 3.08 3.58 7.10
CA ALA A 58 2.87 4.19 5.80
C ALA A 58 1.97 5.42 5.94
N ASP A 59 2.36 6.53 5.33
CA ASP A 59 1.59 7.77 5.33
C ASP A 59 0.45 7.72 4.30
N ARG A 60 0.61 6.93 3.23
CA ARG A 60 -0.34 6.88 2.11
C ARG A 60 -0.47 5.49 1.54
N MET A 61 -1.67 5.19 1.04
CA MET A 61 -1.96 3.96 0.31
C MET A 61 -2.43 4.31 -1.10
N GLN A 62 -1.80 3.72 -2.12
CA GLN A 62 -2.24 3.82 -3.50
C GLN A 62 -2.78 2.47 -3.94
N VAL A 63 -4.07 2.40 -4.23
CA VAL A 63 -4.70 1.23 -4.85
C VAL A 63 -4.70 1.46 -6.36
N LYS A 64 -4.15 0.52 -7.12
CA LYS A 64 -4.16 0.55 -8.59
C LYS A 64 -4.75 -0.76 -9.07
N ALA A 65 -5.72 -0.70 -9.97
CA ALA A 65 -6.12 -1.89 -10.71
C ALA A 65 -4.92 -2.38 -11.53
N ALA A 66 -4.58 -3.66 -11.41
CA ALA A 66 -3.63 -4.35 -12.27
C ALA A 66 -4.32 -4.66 -13.60
N ASP A 67 -4.84 -3.64 -14.26
CA ASP A 67 -5.31 -3.76 -15.63
C ASP A 67 -4.06 -3.85 -16.50
N PHE A 68 -3.71 -5.06 -16.91
CA PHE A 68 -2.62 -5.28 -17.85
C PHE A 68 -2.93 -4.51 -19.14
N PRO A 69 -2.01 -3.67 -19.67
CA PRO A 69 -2.20 -3.15 -21.01
C PRO A 69 -2.18 -4.34 -21.99
N SER A 70 -3.27 -4.47 -22.76
CA SER A 70 -3.41 -5.41 -23.87
C SER A 70 -2.46 -5.08 -25.01
#